data_AF-A0A9X6MY62-F1
#
_entry.id   AF-A0A9X6MY62-F1
#
_cell.length_a   1.000
_cell.length_b   1.000
_cell.length_c   1.000
_cell.angle_alpha   90.00
_cell.angle_beta   90.00
_cell.angle_gamma   90.00
#
_symmetry.space_group_name_H-M   'P 1'
#
loop_
_entity.id
_entity.type
_entity.pdbx_description
1 polymer ?
#
loop_
_entity_poly.entity_id
_entity_poly.type
_entity_poly.pdbx_seq_one_letter_code
_entity_poly.pdbx_strand_id
1 'polypeptide(L)'
;MLGVKYWGGVHDIQEDLKRNGYTVHTAAVRQVSSNWDRVCELYAQINGGTVDYGVAHAEKHGHNRFGRAYSGFRLPILGRRLHLICVTGEAEQFRWR
;
A
#
# COMPACT_ATOMS: atom_id res chain seq x y z
N MET A 1 0.09 -15.02 -14.76
CA MET A 1 0.95 -14.05 -15.47
C MET A 1 2.25 -13.95 -14.69
N LEU A 2 3.27 -14.73 -15.08
CA LEU A 2 4.57 -14.76 -14.41
C LEU A 2 5.51 -13.84 -15.19
N GLY A 3 6.10 -12.83 -14.53
CA GLY A 3 7.18 -12.02 -15.11
C GLY A 3 6.88 -10.53 -15.36
N VAL A 4 5.67 -10.03 -15.10
CA VAL A 4 5.35 -8.59 -15.24
C VAL A 4 5.08 -7.98 -13.87
N LYS A 5 5.92 -7.02 -13.46
CA LYS A 5 5.79 -6.24 -12.23
C LYS A 5 4.87 -5.04 -12.47
N TYR A 6 4.07 -4.68 -11.46
CA TYR A 6 3.26 -3.46 -11.52
C TYR A 6 4.13 -2.21 -11.66
N TRP A 7 5.21 -2.13 -10.87
CA TRP A 7 6.22 -1.07 -10.96
C TRP A 7 7.38 -1.51 -11.87
N GLY A 8 7.17 -1.41 -13.18
CA GLY A 8 8.25 -1.57 -14.16
C GLY A 8 8.00 -2.57 -15.28
N GLY A 9 6.84 -3.23 -15.32
CA GLY A 9 6.53 -4.17 -16.39
C GLY A 9 7.56 -5.31 -16.42
N VAL A 10 8.35 -5.38 -17.49
CA VAL A 10 9.45 -6.35 -17.62
C VAL A 10 10.72 -5.95 -16.83
N HIS A 11 10.79 -4.72 -16.35
CA HIS A 11 11.83 -4.20 -15.46
C HIS A 11 11.34 -4.18 -14.00
N ASP A 12 12.27 -4.16 -13.05
CA ASP A 12 11.95 -4.02 -11.61
C ASP A 12 12.43 -2.66 -11.11
N ILE A 13 11.55 -1.65 -11.18
CA ILE A 13 11.88 -0.27 -10.79
C ILE A 13 12.31 -0.21 -9.32
N GLN A 14 11.73 -1.04 -8.45
CA GLN A 14 12.11 -1.06 -7.04
C GLN A 14 13.58 -1.49 -6.89
N GLU A 15 13.96 -2.60 -7.52
CA GLU A 15 15.35 -3.08 -7.44
C GLU A 15 16.32 -2.12 -8.12
N ASP A 16 15.92 -1.46 -9.21
CA ASP A 16 16.74 -0.44 -9.87
C ASP A 16 17.00 0.75 -8.93
N LEU A 17 15.96 1.25 -8.25
CA LEU A 17 16.11 2.34 -7.28
C LEU A 17 16.96 1.93 -6.07
N LYS A 18 16.81 0.70 -5.57
CA LYS A 18 17.66 0.17 -4.50
C LYS A 18 19.13 0.11 -4.92
N ARG A 19 19.44 -0.33 -6.14
CA ARG A 19 20.82 -0.34 -6.67
C ARG A 19 21.42 1.06 -6.78
N ASN A 20 20.58 2.08 -6.97
CA ASN A 20 20.99 3.49 -6.96
C ASN A 20 21.07 4.11 -5.55
N GLY A 21 20.96 3.32 -4.48
CA GLY A 21 21.13 3.78 -3.10
C GLY A 21 19.85 4.32 -2.44
N TYR A 22 18.69 4.23 -3.09
CA TYR A 22 17.42 4.63 -2.49
C TYR A 22 16.81 3.50 -1.66
N THR A 23 16.33 3.83 -0.45
CA THR A 23 15.52 2.88 0.31
C THR A 23 14.09 2.91 -0.23
N VAL A 24 13.69 1.85 -0.95
CA VAL A 24 12.38 1.75 -1.60
C VAL A 24 11.69 0.45 -1.18
N HIS A 25 10.39 0.58 -0.89
CA HIS A 25 9.50 -0.53 -0.60
C HIS A 25 8.24 -0.42 -1.47
N THR A 26 7.75 -1.55 -1.97
CA THR A 26 6.48 -1.64 -2.69
C THR A 26 5.41 -2.14 -1.75
N ALA A 27 4.37 -1.32 -1.52
CA ALA A 27 3.14 -1.77 -0.87
C ALA A 27 2.16 -2.33 -1.90
N ALA A 28 1.40 -3.35 -1.49
CA ALA A 28 0.31 -3.90 -2.28
C ALA A 28 -0.98 -3.86 -1.47
N VAL A 29 -1.96 -3.09 -1.95
CA VAL A 29 -3.30 -3.00 -1.39
C VAL A 29 -4.30 -3.68 -2.33
N ARG A 30 -5.47 -4.06 -1.83
CA ARG A 30 -6.49 -4.71 -2.68
C ARG A 30 -6.98 -3.78 -3.77
N GLN A 31 -7.02 -4.30 -5.01
CA GLN A 31 -7.41 -3.56 -6.21
C GLN A 31 -8.86 -3.05 -6.15
N VAL A 32 -9.78 -3.87 -5.63
CA VAL A 32 -11.22 -3.58 -5.57
C VAL A 32 -11.64 -3.35 -4.11
N SER A 33 -11.02 -2.38 -3.45
CA SER A 33 -11.35 -1.99 -2.08
C SER A 33 -11.49 -0.48 -1.96
N SER A 34 -12.20 -0.03 -0.92
CA SER A 34 -12.39 1.39 -0.66
C SER A 34 -11.06 2.08 -0.38
N ASN A 35 -10.95 3.39 -0.63
CA ASN A 35 -9.74 4.13 -0.27
C ASN A 35 -9.47 4.06 1.25
N TRP A 36 -10.52 3.97 2.07
CA TRP A 36 -10.40 3.77 3.51
C TRP A 36 -9.66 2.46 3.82
N ASP A 37 -10.13 1.35 3.26
CA ASP A 37 -9.52 0.04 3.46
C ASP A 37 -8.09 0.00 2.95
N ARG A 38 -7.83 0.61 1.79
CA ARG A 38 -6.48 0.69 1.20
C ARG A 38 -5.51 1.45 2.10
N VAL A 39 -5.96 2.52 2.75
CA VAL A 39 -5.13 3.29 3.69
C VAL A 39 -4.85 2.48 4.95
N CYS A 40 -5.84 1.77 5.50
CA CYS A 40 -5.63 0.86 6.65
C CYS A 40 -4.65 -0.27 6.30
N GLU A 41 -4.78 -0.87 5.11
CA GLU A 41 -3.86 -1.90 4.60
C GLU A 41 -2.43 -1.35 4.40
N LEU A 42 -2.30 -0.13 3.87
CA LEU A 42 -1.01 0.53 3.68
C LEU A 42 -0.36 0.87 5.04
N TYR A 43 -1.14 1.35 6.00
CA TYR A 43 -0.64 1.70 7.33
C TYR A 43 -0.03 0.47 8.04
N ALA A 44 -0.72 -0.66 8.00
CA ALA A 44 -0.22 -1.91 8.58
C ALA A 44 1.02 -2.44 7.83
N GLN A 45 1.09 -2.28 6.50
CA GLN A 45 2.29 -2.64 5.73
C GLN A 45 3.51 -1.80 6.09
N ILE A 46 3.32 -0.50 6.35
CA ILE A 46 4.41 0.40 6.74
C ILE A 46 4.88 0.10 8.16
N ASN A 47 3.96 0.12 9.13
CA ASN A 47 4.31 0.07 10.56
C ASN A 47 4.43 -1.35 11.12
N GLY A 48 3.83 -2.33 10.45
CA GLY A 48 3.62 -3.66 10.99
C GLY A 48 2.36 -3.74 11.85
N GLY A 49 1.94 -4.97 12.13
CA GLY A 49 0.72 -5.28 12.88
C GLY A 49 -0.43 -5.76 11.99
N THR A 50 -1.59 -5.94 12.61
CA THR A 50 -2.81 -6.37 11.95
C THR A 50 -3.58 -5.17 11.43
N VAL A 51 -4.05 -5.24 10.18
CA VAL A 51 -4.94 -4.21 9.63
C VAL A 51 -6.18 -4.09 10.51
N ASP A 52 -6.47 -2.88 10.98
CA ASP A 52 -7.72 -2.52 11.65
C ASP A 52 -8.47 -1.52 10.76
N TYR A 53 -9.57 -1.97 10.16
CA TYR A 53 -10.44 -1.14 9.33
C TYR A 53 -11.31 -0.19 10.18
N GLY A 54 -11.31 -0.34 11.50
CA GLY A 54 -12.11 0.43 12.44
C GLY A 54 -13.49 -0.18 12.68
N VAL A 55 -13.92 -0.24 13.95
CA VAL A 55 -15.19 -0.89 14.35
C VAL A 55 -16.41 -0.27 13.65
N ALA A 56 -16.52 1.07 13.68
CA ALA A 56 -17.67 1.76 13.08
C ALA A 56 -17.72 1.61 11.55
N HIS A 57 -16.57 1.59 10.88
CA HIS A 57 -16.51 1.40 9.44
C HIS A 57 -16.93 -0.02 9.04
N ALA A 58 -16.36 -1.01 9.74
CA ALA A 58 -16.65 -2.43 9.55
C ALA A 58 -18.14 -2.75 9.76
N GLU A 59 -18.75 -2.23 10.83
CA GLU A 59 -20.19 -2.39 11.11
C GLU A 59 -21.06 -1.72 10.03
N LYS A 60 -20.71 -0.48 9.64
CA LYS A 60 -21.46 0.28 8.64
C LYS A 60 -21.45 -0.38 7.25
N HIS A 61 -20.32 -0.96 6.86
CA HIS A 61 -20.10 -1.52 5.51
C HIS A 61 -20.18 -3.05 5.48
N GLY A 62 -20.47 -3.70 6.60
CA GLY A 62 -20.75 -5.14 6.67
C GLY A 62 -19.56 -6.02 6.34
N HIS A 63 -18.35 -5.66 6.78
CA HIS A 63 -17.15 -6.48 6.61
C HIS A 63 -16.37 -6.63 7.91
N ASN A 64 -15.38 -7.53 7.92
CA ASN A 64 -14.54 -7.76 9.09
C ASN A 64 -13.77 -6.50 9.48
N ARG A 65 -13.68 -6.23 10.79
CA ARG A 65 -12.84 -5.16 11.35
C ARG A 65 -11.35 -5.41 11.15
N PHE A 66 -10.91 -6.65 11.29
CA PHE A 66 -9.49 -7.00 11.20
C PHE A 66 -9.16 -7.68 9.88
N GLY A 67 -8.03 -7.28 9.29
CA GLY A 67 -7.48 -7.82 8.05
C GLY A 67 -6.22 -8.66 8.28
N ARG A 68 -5.30 -8.62 7.30
CA ARG A 68 -4.04 -9.37 7.34
C ARG A 68 -3.06 -8.76 8.35
N ALA A 69 -2.17 -9.59 8.89
CA ALA A 69 -1.03 -9.14 9.67
C ALA A 69 0.21 -8.95 8.79
N TYR A 70 0.96 -7.87 9.03
CA TYR A 70 2.18 -7.54 8.32
C TYR A 70 3.34 -7.38 9.29
N SER A 71 4.55 -7.75 8.85
CA SER A 71 5.78 -7.52 9.63
C SER A 71 6.20 -6.05 9.71
N GLY A 72 5.62 -5.20 8.85
CA GLY A 72 6.06 -3.83 8.65
C GLY A 72 7.24 -3.72 7.67
N PHE A 73 7.45 -2.52 7.13
CA PHE A 73 8.65 -2.21 6.38
C PHE A 73 9.77 -1.86 7.36
N ARG A 74 10.96 -2.46 7.16
CA ARG A 74 12.14 -2.11 7.93
C ARG A 74 12.70 -0.78 7.43
N LEU A 75 12.10 0.30 7.89
CA LEU A 75 12.50 1.66 7.53
C LEU A 75 13.76 2.06 8.33
N PRO A 76 14.81 2.60 7.68
CA PRO A 76 16.11 2.79 8.33
C PRO A 76 16.13 3.74 9.54
N ILE A 77 15.16 4.64 9.75
CA ILE A 77 15.21 5.54 10.91
C ILE A 77 13.83 6.06 11.30
N LEU A 78 13.50 5.96 12.58
CA LEU A 78 12.35 6.62 13.20
C LEU A 78 12.54 8.15 13.07
N GLY A 79 11.57 8.86 12.49
CA GLY A 79 11.58 10.33 12.40
C GLY A 79 11.92 10.95 11.05
N ARG A 80 12.13 10.15 9.98
CA ARG A 80 12.23 10.68 8.61
C ARG A 80 10.87 10.68 7.90
N ARG A 81 10.66 11.68 7.03
CA ARG A 81 9.49 11.75 6.17
C ARG A 81 9.55 10.63 5.12
N LEU A 82 8.41 10.00 4.85
CA LEU A 82 8.24 9.04 3.78
C LEU A 82 7.73 9.77 2.53
N HIS A 83 8.26 9.38 1.36
CA HIS A 83 7.71 9.79 0.07
C HIS A 83 6.77 8.68 -0.42
N LEU A 84 5.47 8.95 -0.47
CA LEU A 84 4.48 8.03 -1.01
C LEU A 84 4.30 8.32 -2.51
N ILE A 85 4.69 7.38 -3.36
CA ILE A 85 4.46 7.43 -4.80
C ILE A 85 3.35 6.45 -5.12
N CYS A 86 2.21 6.98 -5.57
CA CYS A 86 1.01 6.21 -5.87
C CYS A 86 0.69 6.31 -7.36
N VAL A 87 0.40 5.18 -7.99
CA VAL A 87 -0.13 5.14 -9.37
C VAL A 87 -1.51 4.51 -9.31
N THR A 88 -2.45 5.09 -10.05
CA THR A 88 -3.78 4.53 -10.28
C THR A 88 -3.84 4.00 -11.71
N GLY A 89 -4.51 2.87 -11.91
CA GLY A 89 -4.71 2.27 -13.23
C GLY A 89 -5.86 2.87 -14.04
N GLU A 90 -6.48 3.95 -13.55
CA GLU A 90 -7.64 4.58 -14.20
C GLU A 90 -7.36 6.04 -14.49
N ALA A 91 -7.47 6.42 -15.76
CA ALA A 91 -7.46 7.79 -16.24
C ALA A 91 -8.79 8.53 -16.00
N GLU A 92 -9.83 7.87 -15.48
CA GLU A 92 -11.17 8.44 -15.33
C GLU A 92 -11.89 7.92 -14.07
N GLN A 93 -11.61 8.47 -12.87
CA GLN A 93 -12.57 8.34 -11.76
C GLN A 93 -12.41 9.27 -10.54
N PHE A 94 -11.71 10.40 -10.67
CA PHE A 94 -11.76 11.46 -9.64
C PHE A 94 -12.35 12.75 -10.22
N ARG A 95 -13.67 12.75 -10.42
CA ARG A 95 -14.44 13.99 -10.34
C ARG A 95 -14.76 14.21 -8.86
N TRP A 96 -14.10 15.19 -8.26
CA TRP A 96 -14.56 15.76 -7.00
C TRP A 96 -15.99 16.31 -7.21
N ARG A 97 -16.96 15.72 -6.53
CA ARG A 97 -18.26 16.33 -6.21
C ARG A 97 -18.47 16.18 -4.72
#